data_AF-A0A840BWL4-F1
#
_entry.id   AF-A0A840BWL4-F1
#
_cell.length_a   1.000
_cell.length_b   1.000
_cell.length_c   1.000
_cell.angle_alpha   90.00
_cell.angle_beta   90.00
_cell.angle_gamma   90.00
#
_symmetry.space_group_name_H-M   'P 1'
#
loop_
_entity.id
_entity.type
_entity.pdbx_description
1 polymer ?
#
loop_
_entity_poly.entity_id
_entity_poly.type
_entity_poly.pdbx_seq_one_letter_code
_entity_poly.pdbx_strand_id
1 'polypeptide(L)'
;MEFIFASICFFAIAAIIWNLAAAAFFGDKEKRKALAGFFLVIAAIAVYAGMEYADYNSRRAGFIDNKDRIAAEKEGFSRADEWRAFNEEKLAKQKADEEQKVAACRSDLECWSKKAVQVGISLCLKRVQTMAEYEYEWLGGVFDRLSRVRWQDKENGIITLIGDKIAMRDEFGSWARKMYECDVDPVAEPYDKRLLEVRIY
;
A
#
# COMPACT_ATOMS: atom_id res chain seq x y z
N MET A 1 12.63 16.90 -6.03
CA MET A 1 11.99 17.62 -4.91
C MET A 1 12.61 19.00 -4.68
N GLU A 2 13.94 19.15 -4.78
CA GLU A 2 14.63 20.43 -4.55
C GLU A 2 14.18 21.58 -5.48
N PHE A 3 13.89 21.30 -6.75
CA PHE A 3 13.37 22.31 -7.70
C PHE A 3 11.98 22.87 -7.32
N ILE A 4 11.13 22.05 -6.68
CA ILE A 4 9.79 22.49 -6.26
C ILE A 4 9.91 23.44 -5.06
N PHE A 5 10.78 23.11 -4.10
CA PHE A 5 11.05 23.99 -2.96
C PHE A 5 11.69 25.32 -3.39
N ALA A 6 12.66 25.29 -4.31
CA ALA A 6 13.29 26.49 -4.84
C ALA A 6 12.27 27.39 -5.56
N SER A 7 11.36 26.80 -6.35
CA SER A 7 10.30 27.54 -7.04
C SER A 7 9.29 28.15 -6.08
N ILE A 8 8.84 27.39 -5.07
CA ILE A 8 7.92 27.90 -4.03
C ILE A 8 8.57 29.03 -3.24
N CYS A 9 9.84 28.91 -2.84
CA CYS A 9 10.59 29.97 -2.16
C CYS A 9 10.72 31.23 -3.03
N PHE A 10 11.00 31.07 -4.33
CA PHE A 10 11.10 32.19 -5.25
C PHE A 10 9.76 32.94 -5.39
N PHE A 11 8.65 32.21 -5.57
CA PHE A 11 7.32 32.83 -5.65
C PHE A 11 6.86 33.46 -4.33
N ALA A 12 7.22 32.87 -3.18
CA ALA A 12 6.94 33.44 -1.86
C ALA A 12 7.73 34.74 -1.63
N ILE A 13 9.02 34.76 -1.98
CA ILE A 13 9.86 35.97 -1.88
C ILE A 13 9.36 37.05 -2.85
N ALA A 14 9.03 36.67 -4.09
CA ALA A 14 8.45 37.60 -5.06
C ALA A 14 7.10 38.17 -4.59
N ALA A 15 6.26 37.36 -3.94
CA ALA A 15 4.99 37.82 -3.35
C ALA A 15 5.19 38.74 -2.15
N ILE A 16 6.23 38.52 -1.33
CA ILE A 16 6.61 39.41 -0.21
C ILE A 16 7.14 40.74 -0.75
N ILE A 17 8.07 40.70 -1.70
CA ILE A 17 8.64 41.89 -2.35
C ILE A 17 7.54 42.69 -3.04
N TRP A 18 6.63 42.01 -3.76
CA TRP A 18 5.48 42.64 -4.39
C TRP A 18 4.50 43.23 -3.36
N ASN A 19 4.23 42.56 -2.24
CA ASN A 19 3.39 43.13 -1.18
C ASN A 19 4.01 44.37 -0.55
N LEU A 20 5.33 44.37 -0.32
CA LEU A 20 6.05 45.52 0.22
C LEU A 20 6.10 46.69 -0.79
N ALA A 21 6.33 46.41 -2.08
CA ALA A 21 6.32 47.40 -3.14
C ALA A 21 4.90 47.96 -3.39
N ALA A 22 3.89 47.11 -3.44
CA ALA A 22 2.49 47.53 -3.53
C ALA A 22 2.02 48.28 -2.28
N ALA A 23 2.64 48.00 -1.12
CA ALA A 23 2.40 48.75 0.11
C ALA A 23 2.84 50.21 0.02
N ALA A 24 3.91 50.47 -0.72
CA ALA A 24 4.46 51.81 -0.96
C ALA A 24 3.71 52.59 -2.05
N PHE A 25 3.12 51.91 -3.05
CA PHE A 25 2.57 52.57 -4.25
C PHE A 25 1.05 52.53 -4.42
N PHE A 26 0.33 51.58 -3.82
CA PHE A 26 -1.12 51.43 -4.03
C PHE A 26 -1.88 51.46 -2.71
N GLY A 27 -2.54 52.58 -2.38
CA GLY A 27 -3.11 52.86 -1.04
C GLY A 27 -4.30 52.01 -0.57
N ASP A 28 -4.83 51.09 -1.38
CA ASP A 28 -6.08 50.37 -1.08
C ASP A 28 -5.84 48.89 -0.74
N LYS A 29 -6.11 48.52 0.52
CA LYS A 29 -5.86 47.18 1.09
C LYS A 29 -6.68 46.08 0.41
N GLU A 30 -7.87 46.40 -0.10
CA GLU A 30 -8.73 45.44 -0.80
C GLU A 30 -8.16 45.11 -2.19
N LYS A 31 -7.67 46.11 -2.93
CA LYS A 31 -7.02 45.90 -4.24
C LYS A 31 -5.75 45.07 -4.13
N ARG A 32 -4.98 45.22 -3.03
CA ARG A 32 -3.79 44.39 -2.75
C ARG A 32 -4.14 42.92 -2.53
N LYS A 33 -5.19 42.62 -1.76
CA LYS A 33 -5.65 41.23 -1.55
C LYS A 33 -6.15 40.59 -2.84
N ALA A 34 -6.91 41.34 -3.65
CA ALA A 34 -7.40 40.87 -4.94
C ALA A 34 -6.26 40.55 -5.92
N LEU A 35 -5.26 41.43 -6.02
CA LEU A 35 -4.05 41.20 -6.83
C LEU A 35 -3.22 40.01 -6.31
N ALA A 36 -3.00 39.92 -5.00
CA ALA A 36 -2.29 38.78 -4.39
C ALA A 36 -3.00 37.45 -4.67
N GLY A 37 -4.34 37.42 -4.55
CA GLY A 37 -5.15 36.25 -4.91
C GLY A 37 -5.01 35.86 -6.38
N PHE A 38 -5.04 36.84 -7.29
CA PHE A 38 -4.85 36.60 -8.74
C PHE A 38 -3.47 36.00 -9.06
N PHE A 39 -2.40 36.50 -8.45
CA PHE A 39 -1.06 35.92 -8.63
C PHE A 39 -0.94 34.49 -8.09
N LEU A 40 -1.58 34.18 -6.95
CA LEU A 40 -1.62 32.81 -6.44
C LEU A 40 -2.33 31.85 -7.39
N VAL A 41 -3.44 32.29 -8.01
CA VAL A 41 -4.16 31.50 -9.02
C VAL A 41 -3.29 31.27 -10.26
N ILE A 42 -2.61 32.29 -10.77
CA ILE A 42 -1.68 32.14 -11.91
C ILE A 42 -0.53 31.19 -11.57
N ALA A 43 0.06 31.32 -10.39
CA ALA A 43 1.13 30.43 -9.94
C ALA A 43 0.65 28.97 -9.87
N ALA A 44 -0.56 28.72 -9.35
CA ALA A 44 -1.15 27.39 -9.32
C ALA A 44 -1.37 26.81 -10.74
N ILE A 45 -1.88 27.62 -11.68
CA ILE A 45 -2.06 27.22 -13.08
C ILE A 45 -0.72 26.89 -13.74
N ALA A 46 0.31 27.71 -13.51
CA ALA A 46 1.65 27.50 -14.08
C ALA A 46 2.31 26.22 -13.54
N VAL A 47 2.14 25.91 -12.25
CA VAL A 47 2.63 24.66 -11.65
C VAL A 47 1.92 23.45 -12.29
N TYR A 48 0.60 23.50 -12.41
CA TYR A 48 -0.18 22.43 -13.01
C TYR A 48 0.23 22.18 -14.47
N ALA A 49 0.30 23.23 -15.29
CA ALA A 49 0.75 23.14 -16.68
C ALA A 49 2.20 22.63 -16.79
N GLY A 50 3.09 23.00 -15.86
CA GLY A 50 4.47 22.52 -15.81
C GLY A 50 4.58 21.02 -15.52
N MET A 51 3.71 20.48 -14.65
CA MET A 51 3.65 19.04 -14.36
C MET A 51 3.17 18.26 -15.59
N GLU A 52 2.09 18.71 -16.25
CA GLU A 52 1.59 18.08 -17.47
C GLU A 52 2.61 18.14 -18.61
N TYR A 53 3.31 19.28 -18.77
CA TYR A 53 4.36 19.43 -19.76
C TYR A 53 5.53 18.46 -19.53
N ALA A 54 5.93 18.25 -18.28
CA ALA A 54 6.99 17.30 -17.94
C ALA A 54 6.62 15.85 -18.26
N ASP A 55 5.37 15.44 -17.96
CA ASP A 55 4.86 14.11 -18.32
C ASP A 55 4.76 13.94 -19.84
N TYR A 56 4.23 14.94 -20.55
CA TYR A 56 4.14 14.94 -22.01
C TYR A 56 5.52 14.82 -22.68
N ASN A 57 6.51 15.60 -22.22
CA ASN A 57 7.86 15.55 -22.75
C ASN A 57 8.53 14.18 -22.47
N SER A 58 8.28 13.59 -21.30
CA SER A 58 8.81 12.27 -20.95
C SER A 58 8.25 11.16 -21.85
N ARG A 59 6.94 11.21 -22.15
CA ARG A 59 6.30 10.29 -23.11
C ARG A 59 6.81 10.46 -24.52
N ARG A 60 7.06 11.70 -24.96
CA ARG A 60 7.70 11.96 -26.27
C ARG A 60 9.12 11.42 -26.36
N ALA A 61 9.85 11.41 -25.25
CA ALA A 61 11.17 10.78 -25.15
C ALA A 61 11.12 9.24 -25.03
N GLY A 62 9.91 8.65 -24.98
CA GLY A 62 9.69 7.20 -24.96
C GLY A 62 9.56 6.57 -23.57
N PHE A 63 9.57 7.38 -22.49
CA PHE A 63 9.34 6.93 -21.11
C PHE A 63 7.83 6.83 -20.82
N ILE A 64 7.44 6.07 -19.79
CA ILE A 64 6.01 5.88 -19.44
C ILE A 64 5.41 7.18 -18.86
N ASP A 65 6.15 7.81 -17.96
CA ASP A 65 5.80 9.08 -17.31
C ASP A 65 7.09 9.80 -16.83
N ASN A 66 6.94 10.97 -16.21
CA ASN A 66 8.09 11.71 -15.70
C ASN A 66 8.82 10.99 -14.54
N LYS A 67 8.14 10.13 -13.78
CA LYS A 67 8.78 9.35 -12.70
C LYS A 67 9.68 8.26 -13.28
N ASP A 68 9.23 7.60 -14.34
CA ASP A 68 10.00 6.60 -15.09
C ASP A 68 11.28 7.21 -15.66
N ARG A 69 11.19 8.41 -16.27
CA ARG A 69 12.35 9.16 -16.74
C ARG A 69 13.32 9.53 -15.61
N ILE A 70 12.80 10.02 -14.47
CA ILE A 70 13.64 10.37 -13.32
C ILE A 70 14.33 9.12 -12.74
N ALA A 71 13.66 7.98 -12.71
CA ALA A 71 14.24 6.71 -12.28
C ALA A 71 15.37 6.26 -13.23
N ALA A 72 15.15 6.38 -14.55
CA ALA A 72 16.14 6.11 -15.57
C ALA A 72 17.38 7.00 -15.41
N GLU A 73 17.19 8.32 -15.27
CA GLU A 73 18.28 9.29 -15.09
C GLU A 73 19.09 9.02 -13.82
N LYS A 74 18.42 8.62 -12.73
CA LYS A 74 19.08 8.24 -11.48
C LYS A 74 19.99 7.01 -11.64
N GLU A 75 19.59 6.09 -12.50
CA GLU A 75 20.36 4.88 -12.84
C GLU A 75 21.33 5.13 -14.01
N GLY A 76 21.42 6.36 -14.52
CA GLY A 76 22.38 6.79 -15.55
C GLY A 76 21.89 6.61 -17.00
N PHE A 77 20.62 6.30 -17.22
CA PHE A 77 20.05 6.11 -18.55
C PHE A 77 19.47 7.41 -19.11
N SER A 78 19.88 7.78 -20.31
CA SER A 78 19.34 8.93 -21.07
C SER A 78 18.31 8.51 -22.12
N ARG A 79 18.30 7.22 -22.49
CA ARG A 79 17.44 6.65 -23.53
C ARG A 79 16.41 5.68 -22.97
N ALA A 80 15.17 5.82 -23.42
CA ALA A 80 14.05 5.02 -22.92
C ALA A 80 14.09 3.54 -23.35
N ASP A 81 14.71 3.20 -24.47
CA ASP A 81 14.86 1.81 -24.91
C ASP A 81 15.91 1.05 -24.09
N GLU A 82 17.04 1.69 -23.80
CA GLU A 82 18.07 1.15 -22.89
C GLU A 82 17.50 0.96 -21.47
N TRP A 83 16.76 1.95 -20.98
CA TRP A 83 16.10 1.87 -19.67
C TRP A 83 15.07 0.73 -19.60
N ARG A 84 14.24 0.55 -20.62
CA ARG A 84 13.25 -0.53 -20.65
C ARG A 84 13.92 -1.90 -20.64
N ALA A 85 14.93 -2.12 -21.47
CA ALA A 85 15.67 -3.38 -21.49
C ALA A 85 16.30 -3.70 -20.13
N PHE A 86 16.94 -2.70 -19.51
CA PHE A 86 17.51 -2.83 -18.16
C PHE A 86 16.45 -3.12 -17.10
N ASN A 87 15.32 -2.40 -17.13
CA ASN A 87 14.26 -2.57 -16.14
C ASN A 87 13.54 -3.91 -16.30
N GLU A 88 13.35 -4.39 -17.53
CA GLU A 88 12.82 -5.73 -17.83
C GLU A 88 13.75 -6.82 -17.28
N GLU A 89 15.05 -6.72 -17.51
CA GLU A 89 16.03 -7.66 -16.95
C GLU A 89 16.05 -7.60 -15.41
N LYS A 90 16.05 -6.39 -14.84
CA LYS A 90 16.00 -6.17 -13.39
C LYS A 90 14.73 -6.77 -12.78
N LEU A 91 13.58 -6.57 -13.41
CA LEU A 91 12.30 -7.12 -12.97
C LEU A 91 12.27 -8.64 -13.12
N ALA A 92 12.79 -9.19 -14.23
CA ALA A 92 12.87 -10.64 -14.43
C ALA A 92 13.76 -11.29 -13.38
N LYS A 93 14.92 -10.68 -13.07
CA LYS A 93 15.81 -11.15 -12.01
C LYS A 93 15.17 -11.05 -10.64
N GLN A 94 14.50 -9.94 -10.32
CA GLN A 94 13.79 -9.77 -9.06
C GLN A 94 12.68 -10.80 -8.89
N LYS A 95 11.91 -11.08 -9.95
CA LYS A 95 10.88 -12.13 -9.95
C LYS A 95 11.50 -13.51 -9.74
N ALA A 96 12.57 -13.84 -10.44
CA ALA A 96 13.27 -15.11 -10.25
C ALA A 96 13.82 -15.26 -8.82
N ASP A 97 14.44 -14.21 -8.28
CA ASP A 97 14.93 -14.19 -6.89
C ASP A 97 13.79 -14.32 -5.87
N GLU A 98 12.64 -13.68 -6.14
CA GLU A 98 11.44 -13.79 -5.31
C GLU A 98 10.83 -15.19 -5.37
N GLU A 99 10.69 -15.78 -6.56
CA GLU A 99 10.20 -17.14 -6.76
C GLU A 99 11.08 -18.16 -6.03
N GLN A 100 12.41 -18.01 -6.09
CA GLN A 100 13.34 -18.84 -5.34
C GLN A 100 13.16 -18.70 -3.82
N LYS A 101 13.02 -17.47 -3.31
CA LYS A 101 12.75 -17.23 -1.89
C LYS A 101 11.41 -17.81 -1.46
N VAL A 102 10.38 -17.69 -2.29
CA VAL A 102 9.05 -18.26 -2.03
C VAL A 102 9.12 -19.79 -2.02
N ALA A 103 9.82 -20.41 -2.97
CA ALA A 103 10.00 -21.85 -3.03
C ALA A 103 10.75 -22.38 -1.80
N ALA A 104 11.84 -21.72 -1.41
CA ALA A 104 12.57 -22.05 -0.19
C ALA A 104 11.68 -21.91 1.05
N CYS A 105 10.93 -20.81 1.15
CA CYS A 105 10.00 -20.54 2.24
C CYS A 105 8.87 -21.57 2.33
N ARG A 106 8.32 -22.03 1.19
CA ARG A 106 7.26 -23.04 1.14
C ARG A 106 7.68 -24.38 1.74
N SER A 107 8.96 -24.71 1.69
CA SER A 107 9.49 -25.95 2.27
C SER A 107 9.59 -25.92 3.81
N ASP A 108 9.61 -24.71 4.39
CA ASP A 108 9.76 -24.45 5.82
C ASP A 108 8.41 -24.03 6.45
N LEU A 109 7.92 -24.81 7.41
CA LEU A 109 6.68 -24.53 8.12
C LEU A 109 6.70 -23.17 8.82
N GLU A 110 7.82 -22.79 9.44
CA GLU A 110 7.90 -21.54 10.19
C GLU A 110 7.82 -20.33 9.24
N CYS A 111 8.53 -20.39 8.11
CA CYS A 111 8.47 -19.34 7.10
C CYS A 111 7.08 -19.25 6.47
N TRP A 112 6.52 -20.38 6.03
CA TRP A 112 5.25 -20.41 5.32
C TRP A 112 4.07 -20.03 6.22
N SER A 113 4.10 -20.45 7.48
CA SER A 113 3.07 -20.11 8.46
C SER A 113 2.97 -18.62 8.75
N LYS A 114 4.07 -17.85 8.71
CA LYS A 114 4.02 -16.39 8.86
C LYS A 114 3.14 -15.74 7.80
N LYS A 115 3.24 -16.20 6.54
CA LYS A 115 2.36 -15.75 5.45
C LYS A 115 0.91 -16.19 5.69
N ALA A 116 0.71 -17.44 6.10
CA ALA A 116 -0.63 -17.96 6.39
C ALA A 116 -1.31 -17.19 7.53
N VAL A 117 -0.61 -16.90 8.62
CA VAL A 117 -1.12 -16.14 9.77
C VAL A 117 -1.54 -14.73 9.36
N GLN A 118 -0.77 -14.05 8.52
CA GLN A 118 -1.13 -12.71 8.02
C GLN A 118 -2.48 -12.72 7.27
N VAL A 119 -2.72 -13.76 6.45
CA VAL A 119 -4.00 -13.97 5.76
C VAL A 119 -5.09 -14.39 6.76
N GLY A 120 -4.77 -15.25 7.71
CA GLY A 120 -5.72 -15.73 8.72
C GLY A 120 -6.26 -14.61 9.62
N ILE A 121 -5.41 -13.65 10.01
CA ILE A 121 -5.84 -12.53 10.86
C ILE A 121 -6.97 -11.73 10.19
N SER A 122 -6.92 -11.53 8.87
CA SER A 122 -7.91 -10.73 8.14
C SER A 122 -9.13 -11.55 7.71
N LEU A 123 -8.94 -12.77 7.19
CA LEU A 123 -10.01 -13.57 6.58
C LEU A 123 -10.61 -14.56 7.56
N CYS A 124 -9.78 -15.39 8.20
CA CYS A 124 -10.24 -16.45 9.10
C CYS A 124 -10.96 -15.87 10.32
N LEU A 125 -10.37 -14.89 11.02
CA LEU A 125 -11.01 -14.32 12.21
C LEU A 125 -12.35 -13.66 11.87
N LYS A 126 -12.44 -12.96 10.72
CA LYS A 126 -13.69 -12.40 10.25
C LYS A 126 -14.71 -13.49 9.96
N ARG A 127 -14.31 -14.58 9.29
CA ARG A 127 -15.21 -15.69 8.96
C ARG A 127 -15.73 -16.38 10.22
N VAL A 128 -14.87 -16.64 11.21
CA VAL A 128 -15.27 -17.21 12.50
C VAL A 128 -16.32 -16.35 13.20
N GLN A 129 -16.18 -15.01 13.20
CA GLN A 129 -17.18 -14.11 13.78
C GLN A 129 -18.54 -14.23 13.09
N THR A 130 -18.54 -14.32 11.75
CA THR A 130 -19.80 -14.45 10.98
C THR A 130 -20.48 -15.80 11.15
N MET A 131 -19.79 -16.79 11.73
CA MET A 131 -20.34 -18.12 12.02
C MET A 131 -20.92 -18.21 13.44
N ALA A 132 -20.74 -17.19 14.28
CA ALA A 132 -21.41 -17.12 15.57
C ALA A 132 -22.91 -16.86 15.35
N GLU A 133 -23.76 -17.70 15.94
CA GLU A 133 -25.22 -17.60 15.81
C GLU A 133 -25.80 -16.43 16.64
N TYR A 134 -25.21 -16.19 17.81
CA TYR A 134 -25.61 -15.13 18.75
C TYR A 134 -24.45 -14.16 19.00
N GLU A 135 -24.04 -14.01 20.27
CA GLU A 135 -22.92 -13.17 20.67
C GLU A 135 -21.60 -13.96 20.67
N TYR A 136 -20.50 -13.25 20.40
CA TYR A 136 -19.15 -13.78 20.53
C TYR A 136 -18.25 -12.79 21.26
N GLU A 137 -17.20 -13.30 21.90
CA GLU A 137 -16.17 -12.51 22.54
C GLU A 137 -14.80 -13.14 22.29
N TRP A 138 -13.82 -12.32 21.90
CA TRP A 138 -12.45 -12.76 21.74
C TRP A 138 -11.70 -12.72 23.08
N LEU A 139 -11.02 -13.81 23.39
CA LEU A 139 -10.23 -13.96 24.60
C LEU A 139 -8.75 -13.65 24.32
N GLY A 140 -8.34 -12.39 24.53
CA GLY A 140 -6.94 -11.97 24.39
C GLY A 140 -6.63 -11.19 23.10
N GLY A 141 -5.33 -10.97 22.87
CA GLY A 141 -4.82 -10.14 21.78
C GLY A 141 -5.04 -10.75 20.40
N VAL A 142 -5.09 -9.92 19.36
CA VAL A 142 -5.31 -10.37 17.98
C VAL A 142 -4.26 -11.39 17.53
N PHE A 143 -3.01 -11.20 17.93
CA PHE A 143 -1.88 -12.08 17.57
C PHE A 143 -1.93 -13.45 18.27
N ASP A 144 -2.63 -13.56 19.40
CA ASP A 144 -2.76 -14.81 20.15
C ASP A 144 -3.90 -15.69 19.65
N ARG A 145 -4.75 -15.15 18.75
CA ARG A 145 -5.97 -15.83 18.30
C ARG A 145 -5.66 -17.04 17.42
N LEU A 146 -4.59 -16.99 16.63
CA LEU A 146 -4.12 -18.07 15.77
C LEU A 146 -2.82 -18.64 16.35
N SER A 147 -2.92 -19.26 17.52
CA SER A 147 -1.77 -19.66 18.34
C SER A 147 -1.02 -20.89 17.83
N ARG A 148 -1.64 -21.68 16.94
CA ARG A 148 -1.07 -22.93 16.45
C ARG A 148 -1.22 -23.03 14.94
N VAL A 149 -0.22 -23.65 14.30
CA VAL A 149 -0.14 -23.84 12.85
C VAL A 149 0.32 -25.26 12.53
N ARG A 150 -0.21 -25.86 11.47
CA ARG A 150 0.25 -27.14 10.95
C ARG A 150 0.05 -27.22 9.44
N TRP A 151 0.79 -28.10 8.79
CA TRP A 151 0.50 -28.49 7.41
C TRP A 151 -0.84 -29.22 7.36
N GLN A 152 -1.73 -28.76 6.49
CA GLN A 152 -2.83 -29.58 5.99
C GLN A 152 -2.34 -30.39 4.80
N ASP A 153 -1.72 -29.69 3.86
CA ASP A 153 -1.15 -30.26 2.65
C ASP A 153 0.17 -29.55 2.34
N LYS A 154 1.27 -30.24 2.56
CA LYS A 154 2.61 -29.68 2.31
C LYS A 154 2.91 -29.53 0.83
N GLU A 155 2.38 -30.43 -0.01
CA GLU A 155 2.62 -30.39 -1.45
C GLU A 155 1.94 -29.19 -2.08
N ASN A 156 0.68 -28.93 -1.70
CA ASN A 156 -0.08 -27.78 -2.19
C ASN A 156 0.16 -26.48 -1.40
N GLY A 157 0.93 -26.54 -0.31
CA GLY A 157 1.25 -25.35 0.48
C GLY A 157 0.09 -24.88 1.36
N ILE A 158 -0.81 -25.76 1.74
CA ILE A 158 -2.00 -25.44 2.51
C ILE A 158 -1.71 -25.60 4.01
N ILE A 159 -2.01 -24.55 4.78
CA ILE A 159 -1.78 -24.48 6.23
C ILE A 159 -3.11 -24.45 6.96
N THR A 160 -3.26 -25.30 7.97
CA THR A 160 -4.31 -25.15 8.97
C THR A 160 -3.82 -24.23 10.08
N LEU A 161 -4.49 -23.11 10.27
CA LEU A 161 -4.36 -22.19 11.39
C LEU A 161 -5.38 -22.59 12.46
N ILE A 162 -4.97 -22.63 13.72
CA ILE A 162 -5.80 -23.12 14.82
C ILE A 162 -5.84 -22.06 15.92
N GLY A 163 -7.04 -21.80 16.42
CA GLY A 163 -7.29 -20.86 17.50
C GLY A 163 -8.23 -21.41 18.56
N ASP A 164 -8.07 -20.93 19.79
CA ASP A 164 -8.89 -21.30 20.95
C ASP A 164 -9.33 -20.08 21.79
N LYS A 165 -9.18 -18.89 21.20
CA LYS A 165 -9.35 -17.60 21.87
C LYS A 165 -10.72 -16.98 21.61
N ILE A 166 -11.78 -17.77 21.55
CA ILE A 166 -13.13 -17.25 21.35
C ILE A 166 -14.11 -17.93 22.31
N ALA A 167 -15.01 -17.12 22.88
CA ALA A 167 -16.21 -17.57 23.55
C ALA A 167 -17.42 -17.19 22.70
N MET A 168 -18.40 -18.09 22.60
CA MET A 168 -19.66 -17.85 21.90
C MET A 168 -20.82 -18.18 22.83
N ARG A 169 -21.92 -17.44 22.73
CA ARG A 169 -23.16 -17.79 23.42
C ARG A 169 -23.92 -18.88 22.69
N ASP A 170 -24.51 -19.78 23.47
CA ASP A 170 -25.50 -20.74 22.98
C ASP A 170 -26.93 -20.17 23.02
N GLU A 171 -27.89 -20.98 22.58
CA GLU A 171 -29.33 -20.67 22.58
C GLU A 171 -29.89 -20.38 23.99
N PHE A 172 -29.21 -20.81 25.05
CA PHE A 172 -29.58 -20.56 26.45
C PHE A 172 -28.84 -19.36 27.06
N GLY A 173 -28.03 -18.67 26.26
CA GLY A 173 -27.27 -17.49 26.67
C GLY A 173 -26.01 -17.81 27.51
N SER A 174 -25.60 -19.07 27.60
CA SER A 174 -24.39 -19.49 28.30
C SER A 174 -23.15 -19.32 27.41
N TRP A 175 -22.05 -18.86 28.00
CA TRP A 175 -20.78 -18.68 27.30
C TRP A 175 -19.99 -19.99 27.25
N ALA A 176 -19.69 -20.46 26.04
CA ALA A 176 -18.83 -21.62 25.81
C ALA A 176 -17.57 -21.20 25.03
N ARG A 177 -16.41 -21.66 25.49
CA ARG A 177 -15.16 -21.51 24.71
C ARG A 177 -15.19 -22.47 23.52
N LYS A 178 -14.81 -21.97 22.36
CA LYS A 178 -14.78 -22.72 21.11
C LYS A 178 -13.38 -22.78 20.54
N MET A 179 -13.02 -23.93 19.98
CA MET A 179 -11.82 -24.06 19.15
C MET A 179 -12.23 -23.87 17.70
N TYR A 180 -11.34 -23.32 16.89
CA TYR A 180 -11.61 -23.17 15.47
C TYR A 180 -10.34 -23.42 14.66
N GLU A 181 -10.56 -23.85 13.43
CA GLU A 181 -9.53 -24.16 12.46
C GLU A 181 -9.86 -23.46 11.15
N CYS A 182 -8.83 -22.95 10.48
CA CYS A 182 -8.94 -22.30 9.19
C CYS A 182 -7.86 -22.83 8.27
N ASP A 183 -8.28 -23.37 7.13
CA ASP A 183 -7.39 -23.87 6.09
C ASP A 183 -7.12 -22.75 5.09
N VAL A 184 -5.82 -22.47 4.86
CA VAL A 184 -5.37 -21.29 4.13
C VAL A 184 -4.33 -21.67 3.09
N ASP A 185 -4.53 -21.19 1.86
CA ASP A 185 -3.49 -21.08 0.83
C ASP A 185 -2.96 -19.62 0.84
N PRO A 186 -1.73 -19.36 1.31
CA PRO A 186 -1.21 -18.00 1.45
C PRO A 186 -1.00 -17.26 0.12
N VAL A 187 -0.97 -17.98 -1.01
CA VAL A 187 -0.64 -17.43 -2.34
C VAL A 187 -1.75 -17.56 -3.36
N ALA A 188 -2.91 -18.13 -2.99
CA ALA A 188 -4.05 -18.17 -3.89
C ALA A 188 -4.47 -16.77 -4.35
N GLU A 189 -4.85 -16.66 -5.62
CA GLU A 189 -5.39 -15.45 -6.22
C GLU A 189 -6.79 -15.73 -6.79
N PRO A 190 -7.77 -14.84 -6.60
CA PRO A 190 -7.70 -13.58 -5.84
C PRO A 190 -7.61 -13.76 -4.32
N TYR A 191 -7.22 -12.70 -3.60
CA TYR A 191 -6.96 -12.70 -2.14
C TYR A 191 -8.08 -13.30 -1.28
N ASP A 192 -9.34 -13.08 -1.63
CA ASP A 192 -10.50 -13.60 -0.91
C ASP A 192 -10.63 -15.14 -0.97
N LYS A 193 -10.01 -15.78 -1.97
CA LYS A 193 -9.97 -17.25 -2.12
C LYS A 193 -8.84 -17.92 -1.34
N ARG A 194 -8.01 -17.15 -0.62
CA ARG A 194 -6.94 -17.71 0.21
C ARG A 194 -7.45 -18.47 1.42
N LEU A 195 -8.66 -18.16 1.89
CA LEU A 195 -9.33 -18.93 2.93
C LEU A 195 -10.17 -20.04 2.27
N LEU A 196 -9.77 -21.29 2.49
CA LEU A 196 -10.40 -22.45 1.87
C LEU A 196 -11.58 -22.94 2.69
N GLU A 197 -11.37 -23.15 3.98
CA GLU A 197 -12.37 -23.72 4.88
C GLU A 197 -12.21 -23.18 6.30
N VAL A 198 -13.32 -23.08 7.02
CA VAL A 198 -13.36 -22.72 8.44
C VAL A 198 -14.25 -23.70 9.19
N ARG A 199 -13.73 -24.24 10.28
CA ARG A 199 -14.44 -25.17 11.17
C ARG A 199 -14.39 -24.66 12.60
N ILE A 200 -15.50 -24.78 13.32
CA ILE A 200 -15.62 -24.40 14.74
C ILE A 200 -16.09 -25.64 15.51
N TYR A 201 -15.46 -25.90 16.66
CA TYR A 201 -15.69 -27.03 17.55
C TYR A 201 -16.09 -26.50 18.94
#